data_AF-A0A1F8ATU3-F1
#
_entry.id   AF-A0A1F8ATU3-F1
#
_cell.length_a   1.000
_cell.length_b   1.000
_cell.length_c   1.000
_cell.angle_alpha   90.00
_cell.angle_beta   90.00
_cell.angle_gamma   90.00
#
_symmetry.space_group_name_H-M   'P 1'
#
loop_
_entity.id
_entity.type
_entity.pdbx_description
1 polymer ?
#
loop_
_entity_poly.entity_id
_entity_poly.type
_entity_poly.pdbx_seq_one_letter_code
_entity_poly.pdbx_strand_id
1 'polypeptide(L)'
;MTKLSQINIGETFNSPWGNPQGFGDLVSIILSNALIFAGVILLVILIVGGIMVIKGAGANDPQSSAQGKNAATAALVGFVIILSAYWIIRIIEATTAINILEPTL
;
A
#
# COMPACT_ATOMS: atom_id res chain seq x y z
N MET A 1 -17.80 -24.68 33.25
CA MET A 1 -16.90 -23.52 33.15
C MET A 1 -15.78 -23.93 32.20
N THR A 2 -15.77 -23.44 30.94
CA THR A 2 -14.61 -23.40 30.00
C THR A 2 -15.12 -23.16 28.56
N LYS A 3 -15.58 -21.95 28.25
CA LYS A 3 -15.74 -21.46 26.87
C LYS A 3 -15.43 -19.96 26.76
N LEU A 4 -14.40 -19.50 27.49
CA LEU A 4 -13.93 -18.11 27.44
C LEU A 4 -12.45 -17.98 27.05
N SER A 5 -11.73 -19.08 26.76
CA SER A 5 -10.27 -19.05 26.63
C SER A 5 -9.71 -19.20 25.21
N GLN A 6 -10.53 -19.10 24.16
CA GLN A 6 -10.00 -18.93 22.80
C GLN A 6 -11.10 -18.37 21.90
N ILE A 7 -11.24 -17.04 21.91
CA ILE A 7 -11.89 -16.37 20.78
C ILE A 7 -10.84 -16.36 19.68
N ASN A 8 -10.98 -17.25 18.70
CA ASN A 8 -10.18 -17.17 17.47
C ASN A 8 -10.57 -15.88 16.77
N ILE A 9 -9.74 -14.85 16.95
CA ILE A 9 -9.94 -13.51 16.36
C ILE A 9 -9.97 -13.62 14.83
N GLY A 10 -9.29 -14.64 14.26
CA GLY A 10 -9.34 -14.99 12.84
C GLY A 10 -10.75 -15.37 12.38
N GLU A 11 -11.33 -16.42 12.97
CA GLU A 11 -12.65 -16.95 12.58
C GLU A 11 -13.82 -16.04 12.99
N THR A 12 -13.68 -15.30 14.10
CA THR A 12 -14.77 -14.46 14.65
C THR A 12 -14.88 -13.12 13.91
N PHE A 13 -13.76 -12.56 13.46
CA PHE A 13 -13.71 -11.23 12.83
C PHE A 13 -13.24 -11.27 11.37
N ASN A 14 -13.08 -12.46 10.80
CA ASN A 14 -12.56 -12.64 9.45
C ASN A 14 -11.24 -11.87 9.25
N SER A 15 -10.37 -11.90 10.26
CA SER A 15 -9.16 -11.10 10.27
C SER A 15 -8.01 -11.90 9.65
N PRO A 16 -7.33 -11.36 8.61
CA PRO A 16 -6.18 -12.04 8.01
C PRO A 16 -5.04 -12.30 9.02
N TRP A 17 -4.99 -11.53 10.09
CA TRP A 17 -3.98 -11.64 11.16
C TRP A 17 -4.27 -12.72 12.21
N GLY A 18 -5.49 -13.26 12.25
CA GLY A 18 -5.94 -14.10 13.35
C GLY A 18 -5.63 -15.59 13.20
N ASN A 19 -5.21 -16.06 12.02
CA ASN A 19 -4.77 -17.44 11.80
C ASN A 19 -3.89 -17.62 10.54
N PRO A 20 -2.67 -17.05 10.49
CA PRO A 20 -1.75 -17.30 9.37
C PRO A 20 -1.27 -18.76 9.38
N GLN A 21 -1.57 -19.54 8.34
CA GLN A 21 -1.25 -20.97 8.28
C GLN A 21 0.17 -21.25 7.75
N GLY A 22 0.87 -20.23 7.25
CA GLY A 22 2.26 -20.35 6.80
C GLY A 22 2.97 -19.03 6.47
N PHE A 23 4.24 -19.15 6.08
CA PHE A 23 5.08 -18.00 5.67
C PHE A 23 4.51 -17.26 4.45
N GLY A 24 3.88 -17.99 3.52
CA GLY A 24 3.21 -17.38 2.35
C GLY A 24 2.09 -16.43 2.75
N ASP A 25 1.24 -16.82 3.71
CA ASP A 25 0.12 -15.99 4.17
C ASP A 25 0.61 -14.71 4.83
N LEU A 26 1.65 -14.79 5.66
CA LEU A 26 2.26 -13.60 6.28
C LEU A 26 2.78 -12.63 5.24
N VAL A 27 3.45 -13.13 4.19
CA VAL A 27 3.94 -12.30 3.09
C VAL A 27 2.77 -11.66 2.33
N SER A 28 1.71 -12.42 2.03
CA SER A 28 0.51 -11.92 1.36
C SER A 28 -0.16 -10.79 2.13
N ILE A 29 -0.33 -10.96 3.45
CA ILE A 29 -0.93 -9.94 4.32
C ILE A 29 -0.09 -8.66 4.30
N ILE A 30 1.23 -8.78 4.43
CA ILE A 30 2.14 -7.63 4.41
C ILE A 30 2.09 -6.93 3.04
N LEU A 31 2.15 -7.68 1.95
CA LEU A 31 2.14 -7.14 0.58
C LEU A 31 0.82 -6.43 0.26
N SER A 32 -0.32 -7.04 0.57
CA SER A 32 -1.64 -6.45 0.33
C SER A 32 -1.80 -5.14 1.11
N ASN A 33 -1.46 -5.13 2.41
CA ASN A 33 -1.50 -3.91 3.21
C ASN A 33 -0.49 -2.86 2.74
N ALA A 34 0.72 -3.26 2.36
CA ALA A 34 1.74 -2.34 1.86
C ALA A 34 1.30 -1.63 0.57
N LEU A 35 0.63 -2.33 -0.35
CA LEU A 35 0.07 -1.71 -1.56
C LEU A 35 -0.99 -0.65 -1.23
N ILE A 36 -1.87 -0.94 -0.26
CA ILE A 36 -2.89 0.02 0.20
C ILE A 36 -2.22 1.27 0.79
N PHE A 37 -1.28 1.08 1.73
CA PHE A 37 -0.56 2.20 2.34
C PHE A 37 0.26 2.99 1.32
N ALA A 38 0.91 2.31 0.39
CA ALA A 38 1.69 2.95 -0.68
C ALA A 38 0.79 3.82 -1.55
N GLY A 39 -0.41 3.36 -1.91
CA GLY A 39 -1.40 4.14 -2.65
C GLY A 39 -1.84 5.40 -1.91
N VAL A 40 -2.11 5.29 -0.60
CA VAL A 40 -2.50 6.44 0.24
C VAL A 40 -1.36 7.45 0.37
N ILE A 41 -0.15 6.99 0.66
CA ILE A 41 1.04 7.84 0.78
C ILE A 41 1.31 8.57 -0.53
N LEU A 42 1.22 7.87 -1.66
CA LEU A 42 1.39 8.45 -2.98
C LEU A 42 0.41 9.60 -3.23
N LEU A 43 -0.86 9.42 -2.85
CA LEU A 43 -1.89 10.44 -3.00
C LEU A 43 -1.56 11.67 -2.14
N VAL A 44 -1.12 11.48 -0.90
CA VAL A 44 -0.70 12.58 -0.01
C VAL A 44 0.48 13.35 -0.59
N ILE A 45 1.52 12.66 -1.08
CA ILE A 45 2.70 13.30 -1.68
C ILE A 45 2.29 14.10 -2.92
N LEU A 46 1.40 13.57 -3.75
CA LEU A 46 0.93 14.24 -4.96
C LEU A 46 0.14 15.52 -4.64
N ILE A 47 -0.74 15.49 -3.63
CA ILE A 47 -1.46 16.69 -3.16
C ILE A 47 -0.47 17.72 -2.59
N VAL A 48 0.39 17.32 -1.68
CA VAL A 48 1.32 18.23 -1.00
C VAL A 48 2.34 18.82 -1.99
N GLY A 49 2.89 17.98 -2.87
CA GLY A 49 3.80 18.39 -3.94
C GLY A 49 3.13 19.36 -4.91
N GLY A 50 1.90 19.07 -5.33
CA GLY A 50 1.13 19.97 -6.19
C GLY A 50 0.88 21.34 -5.55
N ILE A 51 0.48 21.37 -4.27
CA ILE A 51 0.29 22.62 -3.52
C ILE A 51 1.62 23.39 -3.40
N MET A 52 2.75 22.72 -3.16
CA MET A 52 4.07 23.35 -3.11
C MET A 52 4.45 24.02 -4.43
N VAL A 53 4.19 23.38 -5.57
CA VAL A 53 4.44 23.98 -6.89
C VAL A 53 3.62 25.25 -7.08
N ILE A 54 2.32 25.20 -6.75
CA ILE A 54 1.40 26.35 -6.90
C ILE A 54 1.82 27.50 -6.00
N LYS A 55 2.13 27.21 -4.72
CA LYS A 55 2.56 28.24 -3.74
C LYS A 55 3.90 28.86 -4.13
N GLY A 56 4.87 28.05 -4.54
CA GLY A 56 6.18 28.56 -4.98
C GLY A 56 6.10 29.43 -6.23
N ALA A 57 5.23 29.08 -7.18
CA ALA A 57 4.99 29.88 -8.37
C ALA A 57 4.30 31.22 -8.06
N GLY A 58 3.34 31.25 -7.12
CA GLY A 58 2.63 32.47 -6.74
C GLY A 58 3.45 33.43 -5.86
N ALA A 59 4.37 32.90 -5.05
CA ALA A 59 5.18 33.70 -4.11
C ALA A 59 6.53 34.18 -4.69
N ASN A 60 6.83 33.90 -5.97
CA ASN A 60 8.17 34.08 -6.56
C ASN A 60 9.28 33.40 -5.72
N ASP A 61 8.99 32.23 -5.16
CA ASP A 61 9.96 31.42 -4.42
C ASP A 61 10.41 30.22 -5.30
N PRO A 62 11.59 30.33 -5.95
CA PRO A 62 12.09 29.28 -6.83
C PRO A 62 12.39 27.98 -6.09
N GLN A 63 12.73 28.05 -4.79
CA GLN A 63 13.09 26.89 -3.99
C GLN A 63 11.87 26.01 -3.72
N SER A 64 10.77 26.61 -3.29
CA SER A 64 9.50 25.88 -3.09
C SER A 64 8.97 25.28 -4.39
N SER A 65 9.12 25.97 -5.51
CA SER A 65 8.74 25.46 -6.84
C SER A 65 9.59 24.24 -7.24
N ALA A 66 10.90 24.29 -7.04
CA ALA A 66 11.81 23.18 -7.32
C ALA A 66 11.51 21.96 -6.43
N GLN A 67 11.25 22.17 -5.15
CA GLN A 67 10.87 21.09 -4.23
C GLN A 67 9.55 20.42 -4.64
N GLY A 68 8.53 21.22 -5.01
CA GLY A 68 7.27 20.69 -5.51
C GLY A 68 7.42 19.84 -6.79
N LYS A 69 8.27 20.27 -7.72
CA LYS A 69 8.59 19.48 -8.94
C LYS A 69 9.30 18.17 -8.62
N ASN A 70 10.22 18.20 -7.67
CA ASN A 70 10.91 16.98 -7.20
C ASN A 70 9.92 16.03 -6.53
N ALA A 71 9.01 16.55 -5.70
CA ALA A 71 7.96 15.76 -5.07
C ALA A 71 7.02 15.12 -6.11
N ALA A 72 6.62 15.86 -7.13
CA ALA A 72 5.82 15.33 -8.24
C ALA A 72 6.56 14.22 -9.02
N THR A 73 7.86 14.41 -9.28
CA THR A 73 8.69 13.40 -9.93
C THR A 73 8.82 12.14 -9.07
N ALA A 74 9.05 12.29 -7.77
CA ALA A 74 9.10 11.18 -6.83
C ALA A 74 7.77 10.44 -6.75
N ALA A 75 6.64 11.16 -6.75
CA ALA A 75 5.31 10.56 -6.79
C ALA A 75 5.07 9.75 -8.08
N LEU A 76 5.50 10.27 -9.24
CA LEU A 76 5.43 9.53 -10.51
C LEU A 76 6.27 8.24 -10.49
N VAL A 77 7.49 8.30 -9.96
CA VAL A 77 8.34 7.11 -9.81
C VAL A 77 7.68 6.11 -8.87
N GLY A 78 7.18 6.56 -7.71
CA GLY A 78 6.44 5.73 -6.76
C GLY A 78 5.21 5.08 -7.40
N PHE A 79 4.49 5.80 -8.27
CA PHE A 79 3.34 5.29 -8.99
C PHE A 79 3.71 4.11 -9.89
N VAL A 80 4.77 4.26 -10.67
CA VAL A 80 5.26 3.20 -11.57
C VAL A 80 5.68 1.97 -10.77
N ILE A 81 6.30 2.14 -9.61
CA ILE A 81 6.69 1.04 -8.72
C ILE A 81 5.45 0.28 -8.21
N ILE A 82 4.43 0.99 -7.72
CA ILE A 82 3.20 0.37 -7.20
C ILE A 82 2.47 -0.40 -8.31
N LEU A 83 2.37 0.18 -9.51
CA LEU A 83 1.78 -0.52 -10.66
C LEU A 83 2.60 -1.77 -11.02
N SER A 84 3.92 -1.66 -11.08
CA SER A 84 4.78 -2.80 -11.39
C SER A 84 4.65 -3.91 -10.34
N ALA A 85 4.60 -3.55 -9.05
CA ALA A 85 4.38 -4.49 -7.96
C ALA A 85 3.04 -5.22 -8.09
N TYR A 86 1.95 -4.50 -8.40
CA TYR A 86 0.65 -5.11 -8.65
C TYR A 86 0.68 -6.14 -9.78
N TRP A 87 1.35 -5.81 -10.89
CA TRP A 87 1.46 -6.71 -12.04
C TRP A 87 2.28 -7.96 -11.71
N ILE A 88 3.40 -7.79 -11.00
CA ILE A 88 4.23 -8.92 -10.55
C ILE A 88 3.41 -9.86 -9.66
N ILE A 89 2.67 -9.32 -8.69
CA ILE A 89 1.84 -10.13 -7.79
C ILE A 89 0.76 -10.86 -8.59
N ARG A 90 0.08 -10.18 -9.53
CA ARG A 90 -0.94 -10.78 -10.40
C ARG A 90 -0.40 -11.96 -11.21
N ILE A 91 0.83 -11.86 -11.71
CA ILE A 91 1.48 -12.96 -12.45
C ILE A 91 1.78 -14.14 -11.53
N ILE A 92 2.23 -13.88 -10.30
CA ILE A 92 2.48 -14.91 -9.29
C ILE A 92 1.17 -15.62 -8.91
N GLU A 93 0.09 -14.88 -8.68
CA GLU A 93 -1.24 -15.43 -8.40
C GLU A 93 -1.72 -16.32 -9.55
N ALA A 94 -1.57 -15.85 -10.80
CA ALA A 94 -1.97 -16.60 -11.99
C ALA A 94 -1.18 -17.91 -12.18
N THR A 95 0.09 -17.94 -11.78
CA THR A 95 0.96 -19.12 -11.92
C THR A 95 0.80 -20.10 -10.77
N THR A 96 0.56 -19.59 -9.55
CA THR A 96 0.60 -20.37 -8.31
C THR A 96 -0.80 -20.72 -7.80
N ALA A 97 -1.87 -20.18 -8.41
CA ALA A 97 -3.28 -20.38 -8.04
C ALA A 97 -3.60 -20.05 -6.56
N ILE A 98 -2.78 -19.19 -5.94
CA ILE A 98 -2.99 -18.64 -4.59
C ILE A 98 -3.45 -17.19 -4.72
N ASN A 99 -4.31 -16.74 -3.81
CA ASN A 99 -4.74 -15.34 -3.75
C ASN A 99 -3.89 -14.60 -2.72
N ILE A 100 -3.08 -13.65 -3.17
CA ILE A 100 -2.14 -12.84 -2.36
C ILE A 100 -2.77 -11.50 -2.01
N LEU A 101 -3.47 -10.90 -2.98
CA LEU A 101 -4.13 -9.60 -2.84
C LEU A 101 -5.44 -9.72 -2.07
N GLU A 102 -6.15 -10.84 -2.25
CA GLU A 102 -7.39 -11.19 -1.55
C GLU A 102 -7.21 -12.56 -0.87
N PRO A 103 -6.45 -12.66 0.23
CA PRO A 103 -6.32 -13.92 0.95
C PRO A 103 -7.73 -14.41 1.31
N THR A 104 -8.13 -15.55 0.73
CA THR A 104 -9.44 -16.15 0.97
C THR A 104 -9.54 -16.49 2.44
N LEU A 105 -10.51 -15.86 3.08
CA LEU A 105 -10.86 -15.99 4.49
C LEU A 105 -11.35 -17.39 4.84
#